data_AF-A0A1Y5F8V1-F1
#
_entry.id   AF-A0A1Y5F8V1-F1
#
_cell.length_a   1.000
_cell.length_b   1.000
_cell.length_c   1.000
_cell.angle_alpha   90.00
_cell.angle_beta   90.00
_cell.angle_gamma   90.00
#
_symmetry.space_group_name_H-M   'P 1'
#
loop_
_entity.id
_entity.type
_entity.pdbx_description
1 polymer ?
#
loop_
_entity_poly.entity_id
_entity_poly.type
_entity_poly.pdbx_seq_one_letter_code
_entity_poly.pdbx_strand_id
1 'polypeptide(L)'
;MEIDYKKLDRDRKKIVKMKESDRYQNVLYFLYSKGFFKLVNKPRIIRNKKIDILDILWASKIEPRILEVFPAAFIHFKSKFSNIDALPKGLEKIINQIKTNSDLGHDYKGISYIDMKRWSNINLSDKRSKPVNDQKLLRSFKLSKEVLEKLELLANENKTTRTEVIESLIMSYNKSS
;
A
#
# COMPACT_ATOMS: atom_id res chain seq x y z
N MET A 1 -18.14 -35.12 13.06
CA MET A 1 -17.87 -34.48 11.76
C MET A 1 -16.67 -35.19 11.17
N GLU A 2 -16.88 -36.07 10.19
CA GLU A 2 -15.81 -36.93 9.65
C GLU A 2 -14.98 -36.15 8.62
N ILE A 3 -13.66 -36.08 8.82
CA ILE A 3 -12.76 -35.32 7.95
C ILE A 3 -12.41 -36.20 6.74
N ASP A 4 -12.81 -35.78 5.53
CA ASP A 4 -12.42 -36.47 4.30
C ASP A 4 -10.95 -36.15 3.94
N TYR A 5 -10.05 -36.98 4.42
CA TYR A 5 -8.61 -36.89 4.16
C TYR A 5 -8.25 -37.01 2.66
N LYS A 6 -9.03 -37.75 1.86
CA LYS A 6 -8.78 -37.89 0.41
C LYS A 6 -9.12 -36.60 -0.33
N LYS A 7 -10.14 -35.86 0.11
CA LYS A 7 -10.44 -34.52 -0.42
C LYS A 7 -9.35 -33.52 -0.05
N LEU A 8 -8.91 -33.52 1.22
CA LEU A 8 -7.83 -32.64 1.68
C LEU A 8 -6.52 -32.85 0.90
N ASP A 9 -6.12 -34.10 0.62
CA ASP A 9 -4.91 -34.39 -0.16
C ASP A 9 -5.02 -33.89 -1.62
N ARG A 10 -6.20 -34.05 -2.24
CA ARG A 10 -6.47 -33.53 -3.59
C ARG A 10 -6.38 -32.00 -3.63
N ASP A 11 -6.98 -31.32 -2.65
CA ASP A 11 -6.95 -29.87 -2.56
C ASP A 11 -5.51 -29.36 -2.32
N ARG A 12 -4.73 -30.04 -1.48
CA ARG A 12 -3.31 -29.75 -1.28
C ARG A 12 -2.51 -29.86 -2.57
N LYS A 13 -2.64 -30.96 -3.31
CA LYS A 13 -1.96 -31.16 -4.59
C LYS A 13 -2.33 -30.09 -5.62
N LYS A 14 -3.60 -29.69 -5.66
CA LYS A 14 -4.06 -28.59 -6.52
C LYS A 14 -3.41 -27.26 -6.16
N ILE A 15 -3.33 -26.93 -4.87
CA ILE A 15 -2.67 -25.72 -4.38
C ILE A 15 -1.19 -25.70 -4.76
N VAL A 16 -0.47 -26.83 -4.58
CA VAL A 16 0.94 -26.94 -4.96
C VAL A 16 1.12 -26.64 -6.45
N LYS A 17 0.32 -27.27 -7.31
CA LYS A 17 0.35 -27.00 -8.76
C LYS A 17 0.02 -25.55 -9.11
N MET A 18 -0.92 -24.92 -8.40
CA MET A 18 -1.23 -23.50 -8.61
C MET A 18 -0.07 -22.60 -8.20
N LYS A 19 0.67 -22.94 -7.14
CA LYS A 19 1.87 -22.20 -6.71
C LYS A 19 3.02 -22.31 -7.72
N GLU A 20 3.06 -23.35 -8.54
CA GLU A 20 4.06 -23.49 -9.61
C GLU A 20 3.75 -22.63 -10.85
N SER A 21 2.52 -22.12 -10.97
CA SER A 21 2.13 -21.30 -12.13
C SER A 21 2.92 -19.99 -12.21
N ASP A 22 3.24 -19.57 -13.43
CA ASP A 22 3.88 -18.27 -13.68
C ASP A 22 3.05 -17.11 -13.13
N ARG A 23 1.72 -17.21 -13.19
CA ARG A 23 0.79 -16.23 -12.62
C ARG A 23 1.05 -16.00 -11.13
N TYR A 24 1.14 -17.08 -10.35
CA TYR A 24 1.43 -17.00 -8.92
C TYR A 24 2.86 -16.50 -8.66
N GLN A 25 3.84 -17.06 -9.36
CA GLN A 25 5.24 -16.71 -9.20
C GLN A 25 5.52 -15.25 -9.52
N ASN A 26 4.82 -14.67 -10.52
CA ASN A 26 4.91 -13.25 -10.87
C ASN A 26 4.48 -12.34 -9.72
N VAL A 27 3.31 -12.63 -9.14
CA VAL A 27 2.78 -11.87 -8.00
C VAL A 27 3.74 -11.97 -6.81
N LEU A 28 4.19 -13.19 -6.51
CA LEU A 28 5.04 -13.44 -5.36
C LEU A 28 6.42 -12.80 -5.52
N TYR A 29 7.02 -12.91 -6.70
CA TYR A 29 8.29 -12.27 -7.03
C TYR A 29 8.19 -10.75 -6.93
N PHE A 30 7.13 -10.14 -7.46
CA PHE A 30 6.90 -8.70 -7.35
C PHE A 30 6.87 -8.26 -5.88
N LEU A 31 6.02 -8.88 -5.06
CA LEU A 31 5.87 -8.48 -3.66
C LEU A 31 7.13 -8.76 -2.83
N TYR A 32 7.84 -9.86 -3.10
CA TYR A 32 9.15 -10.15 -2.51
C TYR A 32 10.20 -9.10 -2.88
N SER A 33 10.34 -8.77 -4.18
CA SER A 33 11.33 -7.81 -4.67
C SER A 33 11.14 -6.40 -4.10
N LYS A 34 9.90 -6.06 -3.72
CA LYS A 34 9.54 -4.78 -3.08
C LYS A 34 9.64 -4.78 -1.55
N GLY A 35 9.95 -5.93 -0.95
CA GLY A 35 10.13 -6.05 0.50
C GLY A 35 8.85 -6.32 1.29
N PHE A 36 7.71 -6.64 0.63
CA PHE A 36 6.47 -7.00 1.33
C PHE A 36 6.46 -8.45 1.82
N PHE A 37 7.29 -9.32 1.25
CA PHE A 37 7.44 -10.72 1.69
C PHE A 37 8.87 -11.02 2.10
N LYS A 38 9.00 -11.81 3.17
CA LYS A 38 10.21 -12.57 3.47
C LYS A 38 9.92 -14.03 3.16
N LEU A 39 10.64 -14.59 2.19
CA LEU A 39 10.51 -15.98 1.78
C LEU A 39 11.81 -16.71 2.08
N VAL A 40 11.69 -17.96 2.56
CA VAL A 40 12.83 -18.85 2.78
C VAL A 40 13.52 -19.15 1.45
N ASN A 41 12.72 -19.44 0.42
CA ASN A 41 13.19 -19.67 -0.93
C ASN A 41 12.85 -18.48 -1.82
N LYS A 42 13.82 -18.00 -2.60
CA LYS A 42 13.60 -16.90 -3.55
C LYS A 42 12.63 -17.37 -4.64
N PRO A 43 11.55 -16.62 -4.92
CA PRO A 43 10.67 -16.93 -6.04
C PRO A 43 11.44 -16.81 -7.35
N ARG A 44 10.97 -17.52 -8.38
CA ARG A 44 11.59 -17.46 -9.71
C ARG A 44 11.63 -16.00 -10.19
N ILE A 45 12.80 -15.54 -10.60
CA ILE A 45 12.95 -14.19 -11.16
C ILE A 45 12.17 -14.13 -12.47
N ILE A 46 11.19 -13.25 -12.54
CA ILE A 46 10.45 -12.98 -13.76
C ILE A 46 10.63 -11.49 -14.10
N ARG A 47 10.82 -11.21 -15.40
CA ARG A 47 11.10 -9.86 -15.91
C ARG A 47 10.10 -8.84 -15.34
N ASN A 48 10.53 -7.58 -15.22
CA ASN A 48 9.69 -6.43 -14.82
C ASN A 48 8.48 -6.28 -15.74
N LYS A 49 7.39 -6.98 -15.42
CA LYS A 49 6.08 -6.85 -16.04
C LYS A 49 5.13 -6.14 -15.09
N LYS A 50 4.11 -5.49 -15.65
CA LYS A 50 2.97 -5.06 -14.84
C LYS A 50 2.26 -6.30 -14.31
N ILE A 51 1.76 -6.21 -13.09
CA ILE A 51 0.97 -7.26 -12.44
C ILE A 51 -0.50 -6.96 -12.65
N ASP A 52 -1.24 -7.93 -13.20
CA ASP A 52 -2.68 -7.82 -13.34
C ASP A 52 -3.36 -7.88 -11.97
N ILE A 53 -4.32 -6.99 -11.71
CA ILE A 53 -5.15 -7.04 -10.49
C ILE A 53 -5.86 -8.38 -10.35
N LEU A 54 -6.34 -8.96 -11.45
CA LEU A 54 -6.98 -10.28 -11.41
C LEU A 54 -6.00 -11.36 -10.93
N ASP A 55 -4.72 -11.24 -11.25
CA ASP A 55 -3.67 -12.17 -10.81
C ASP A 55 -3.42 -12.06 -9.31
N ILE A 56 -3.40 -10.85 -8.77
CA ILE A 56 -3.35 -10.62 -7.32
C ILE A 56 -4.54 -11.29 -6.63
N LEU A 57 -5.76 -10.99 -7.10
CA LEU A 57 -6.99 -11.49 -6.48
C LEU A 57 -7.12 -13.01 -6.57
N TRP A 58 -6.58 -13.60 -7.64
CA TRP A 58 -6.51 -15.04 -7.78
C TRP A 58 -5.44 -15.65 -6.86
N ALA A 59 -4.24 -15.07 -6.84
CA ALA A 59 -3.13 -15.55 -6.02
C ALA A 59 -3.45 -15.44 -4.53
N SER A 60 -4.23 -14.44 -4.12
CA SER A 60 -4.65 -14.27 -2.73
C SER A 60 -5.61 -15.34 -2.24
N LYS A 61 -6.26 -16.10 -3.13
CA LYS A 61 -7.05 -17.28 -2.74
C LYS A 61 -6.17 -18.46 -2.32
N ILE A 62 -4.90 -18.45 -2.76
CA ILE A 62 -3.90 -19.48 -2.48
C ILE A 62 -3.05 -19.07 -1.27
N GLU A 63 -2.63 -17.81 -1.24
CA GLU A 63 -1.81 -17.21 -0.19
C GLU A 63 -2.50 -15.94 0.31
N PRO A 64 -3.34 -16.02 1.37
CA PRO A 64 -4.12 -14.89 1.88
C PRO A 64 -3.29 -13.65 2.22
N ARG A 65 -2.03 -13.84 2.63
CA ARG A 65 -1.09 -12.75 2.94
C ARG A 65 -0.83 -11.83 1.75
N ILE A 66 -1.04 -12.30 0.51
CA ILE A 66 -0.98 -11.44 -0.68
C ILE A 66 -2.02 -10.32 -0.59
N LEU A 67 -3.24 -10.63 -0.13
CA LEU A 67 -4.30 -9.63 0.01
C LEU A 67 -4.06 -8.69 1.18
N GLU A 68 -3.40 -9.16 2.23
CA GLU A 68 -2.99 -8.35 3.39
C GLU A 68 -2.02 -7.23 2.98
N VAL A 69 -0.99 -7.56 2.18
CA VAL A 69 0.03 -6.58 1.76
C VAL A 69 -0.36 -5.78 0.51
N PHE A 70 -1.35 -6.26 -0.25
CA PHE A 70 -1.69 -5.67 -1.55
C PHE A 70 -2.08 -4.18 -1.48
N PRO A 71 -2.90 -3.70 -0.52
CA PRO A 71 -3.21 -2.27 -0.42
C PRO A 71 -1.96 -1.40 -0.35
N ALA A 72 -0.98 -1.78 0.47
CA ALA A 72 0.29 -1.08 0.58
C ALA A 72 1.08 -1.11 -0.73
N ALA A 73 1.18 -2.28 -1.37
CA ALA A 73 1.84 -2.43 -2.65
C ALA A 73 1.18 -1.57 -3.75
N PHE A 74 -0.15 -1.49 -3.78
CA PHE A 74 -0.91 -0.68 -4.72
C PHE A 74 -0.70 0.82 -4.50
N ILE A 75 -0.65 1.27 -3.25
CA ILE A 75 -0.39 2.68 -2.90
C ILE A 75 0.99 3.11 -3.38
N HIS A 76 2.03 2.36 -3.04
CA HIS A 76 3.42 2.72 -3.36
C HIS A 76 3.78 2.50 -4.83
N PHE A 77 3.21 1.48 -5.47
CA PHE A 77 3.61 1.04 -6.81
C PHE A 77 2.45 0.96 -7.80
N LYS A 78 1.47 1.87 -7.72
CA LYS A 78 0.27 1.88 -8.60
C LYS A 78 0.60 1.67 -10.09
N SER A 79 1.66 2.29 -10.60
CA SER A 79 2.09 2.19 -12.01
C SER A 79 2.55 0.79 -12.44
N LYS A 80 2.82 -0.11 -11.49
CA LYS A 80 3.19 -1.51 -11.72
C LYS A 80 1.98 -2.44 -11.84
N PHE A 81 0.76 -1.93 -11.70
CA PHE A 81 -0.46 -2.72 -11.89
C PHE A 81 -1.12 -2.43 -13.24
N SER A 82 -1.77 -3.45 -13.80
CA SER A 82 -2.64 -3.38 -14.98
C SER A 82 -4.06 -3.83 -14.62
N ASN A 83 -5.05 -3.48 -15.45
CA ASN A 83 -6.46 -3.79 -15.21
C ASN A 83 -6.96 -3.25 -13.87
N ILE A 84 -6.65 -1.97 -13.59
CA ILE A 84 -7.03 -1.30 -12.34
C ILE A 84 -8.56 -1.27 -12.16
N ASP A 85 -9.31 -1.23 -13.26
CA ASP A 85 -10.78 -1.23 -13.26
C ASP A 85 -11.37 -2.55 -12.74
N ALA A 86 -10.56 -3.63 -12.67
CA ALA A 86 -10.96 -4.90 -12.06
C ALA A 86 -10.83 -4.89 -10.52
N LEU A 87 -10.41 -3.77 -9.91
CA LEU A 87 -10.26 -3.65 -8.46
C LEU A 87 -11.65 -3.71 -7.78
N PRO A 88 -11.86 -4.64 -6.82
CA PRO A 88 -13.14 -4.70 -6.11
C PRO A 88 -13.38 -3.45 -5.28
N LYS A 89 -14.61 -2.90 -5.32
CA LYS A 89 -14.99 -1.67 -4.60
C LYS A 89 -14.64 -1.69 -3.10
N GLY A 90 -14.79 -2.85 -2.45
CA GLY A 90 -14.41 -2.99 -1.04
C GLY A 90 -12.93 -2.77 -0.78
N LEU A 91 -12.07 -3.27 -1.69
CA LEU A 91 -10.62 -3.12 -1.61
C LEU A 91 -10.18 -1.70 -1.99
N GLU A 92 -10.86 -1.08 -2.96
CA GLU A 92 -10.68 0.33 -3.29
C GLU A 92 -10.99 1.24 -2.09
N LYS A 93 -12.09 0.98 -1.37
CA LYS A 93 -12.44 1.71 -0.15
C LYS A 93 -11.33 1.63 0.90
N ILE A 94 -10.78 0.43 1.12
CA ILE A 94 -9.68 0.22 2.08
C ILE A 94 -8.42 0.96 1.65
N ILE A 95 -8.05 0.87 0.38
CA ILE A 95 -6.91 1.62 -0.17
C ILE A 95 -7.09 3.12 0.08
N ASN A 96 -8.30 3.65 -0.12
CA ASN A 96 -8.58 5.06 0.13
C ASN A 96 -8.52 5.41 1.63
N GLN A 97 -9.07 4.56 2.51
CA GLN A 97 -8.98 4.74 3.97
C GLN A 97 -7.53 4.74 4.47
N ILE A 98 -6.69 3.86 3.94
CA ILE A 98 -5.25 3.83 4.25
C ILE A 98 -4.57 5.11 3.75
N LYS A 99 -4.85 5.55 2.51
CA LYS A 99 -4.28 6.79 1.95
C LYS A 99 -4.64 8.03 2.75
N THR A 100 -5.85 8.10 3.30
CA THR A 100 -6.29 9.21 4.17
C THR A 100 -5.85 9.03 5.61
N ASN A 101 -5.01 8.03 5.90
CA ASN A 101 -4.55 7.65 7.23
C ASN A 101 -5.69 7.50 8.26
N SER A 102 -6.82 6.94 7.85
CA SER A 102 -7.96 6.70 8.75
C SER A 102 -7.58 5.73 9.86
N ASP A 103 -7.91 6.03 11.11
CA ASP A 103 -7.64 5.16 12.26
C ASP A 103 -8.54 3.93 12.26
N LEU A 104 -9.77 4.08 11.77
CA LEU A 104 -10.73 2.99 11.62
C LEU A 104 -10.95 2.68 10.15
N GLY A 105 -11.12 1.40 9.84
CA GLY A 105 -11.41 0.90 8.50
C GLY A 105 -12.09 -0.44 8.56
N HIS A 106 -12.52 -0.93 7.39
CA HIS A 106 -13.26 -2.19 7.31
C HIS A 106 -12.32 -3.36 7.06
N ASP A 107 -12.58 -4.45 7.77
CA ASP A 107 -11.98 -5.75 7.47
C ASP A 107 -12.44 -6.25 6.10
N TYR A 108 -11.60 -7.05 5.45
CA TYR A 108 -11.88 -7.54 4.11
C TYR A 108 -11.46 -8.98 3.94
N LYS A 109 -12.46 -9.83 3.64
CA LYS A 109 -12.29 -11.27 3.45
C LYS A 109 -11.56 -11.95 4.62
N GLY A 110 -11.88 -11.52 5.85
CA GLY A 110 -11.30 -12.08 7.08
C GLY A 110 -9.90 -11.58 7.43
N ILE A 111 -9.38 -10.58 6.70
CA ILE A 111 -8.13 -9.89 7.02
C ILE A 111 -8.46 -8.56 7.67
N SER A 112 -7.82 -8.25 8.81
CA SER A 112 -8.11 -7.03 9.54
C SER A 112 -7.62 -5.78 8.81
N TYR A 113 -8.34 -4.68 8.93
CA TYR A 113 -7.89 -3.38 8.42
C TYR A 113 -6.53 -2.96 9.01
N ILE A 114 -6.32 -3.22 10.30
CA ILE A 114 -5.10 -2.84 11.02
C ILE A 114 -3.88 -3.54 10.42
N ASP A 115 -3.99 -4.83 10.08
CA ASP A 115 -2.91 -5.57 9.43
C ASP A 115 -2.58 -4.98 8.05
N MET A 116 -3.60 -4.67 7.25
CA MET A 116 -3.40 -4.02 5.95
C MET A 116 -2.76 -2.63 6.08
N LYS A 117 -3.21 -1.81 7.04
CA LYS A 117 -2.66 -0.47 7.33
C LYS A 117 -1.22 -0.57 7.83
N ARG A 118 -0.87 -1.58 8.62
CA ARG A 118 0.51 -1.78 9.10
C ARG A 118 1.51 -1.86 7.95
N TRP A 119 1.16 -2.58 6.88
CA TRP A 119 2.03 -2.72 5.70
C TRP A 119 2.20 -1.44 4.90
N SER A 120 1.30 -0.46 5.00
CA SER A 120 1.48 0.82 4.30
C SER A 120 2.50 1.73 4.98
N ASN A 121 2.81 1.45 6.26
CA ASN A 121 3.68 2.26 7.10
C ASN A 121 5.05 1.62 7.39
N ILE A 122 5.42 0.57 6.66
CA ILE A 122 6.77 0.01 6.74
C ILE A 122 7.75 0.78 5.85
N ASN A 123 9.02 0.79 6.25
CA ASN A 123 10.10 1.23 5.39
C ASN A 123 10.42 0.13 4.37
N LEU A 124 10.18 0.42 3.09
CA LEU A 124 10.44 -0.51 2.01
C LEU A 124 11.93 -0.56 1.64
N SER A 125 12.36 -1.69 1.08
CA SER A 125 13.77 -1.92 0.72
C SER A 125 14.31 -0.93 -0.33
N ASP A 126 13.43 -0.32 -1.12
CA ASP A 126 13.81 0.61 -2.17
C ASP A 126 14.31 1.97 -1.66
N LYS A 127 14.14 2.27 -0.36
CA LYS A 127 14.48 3.54 0.34
C LYS A 127 13.89 4.81 -0.28
N ARG A 128 13.11 4.69 -1.36
CA ARG A 128 12.52 5.80 -2.13
C ARG A 128 11.05 5.97 -1.77
N SER A 129 10.38 4.86 -1.49
CA SER A 129 8.99 4.84 -1.08
C SER A 129 8.92 5.15 0.42
N LYS A 130 8.37 6.32 0.77
CA LYS A 130 8.13 6.71 2.16
C LYS A 130 6.87 6.04 2.70
N PRO A 131 6.82 5.68 4.00
CA PRO A 131 5.60 5.28 4.70
C PRO A 131 4.43 6.22 4.39
N VAL A 132 3.20 5.72 4.30
CA VAL A 132 2.03 6.56 3.96
C VAL A 132 1.88 7.74 4.92
N ASN A 133 2.14 7.54 6.21
CA ASN A 133 2.09 8.61 7.21
C ASN A 133 3.14 9.72 6.99
N ASP A 134 4.23 9.42 6.29
CA ASP A 134 5.32 10.36 6.01
C ASP A 134 5.23 10.97 4.61
N GLN A 135 4.21 10.59 3.82
CA GLN A 135 4.00 11.12 2.48
C GLN A 135 3.40 12.53 2.56
N LYS A 136 4.21 13.53 2.19
CA LYS A 136 3.71 14.89 1.99
C LYS A 136 2.79 14.92 0.77
N LEU A 137 1.58 15.43 0.95
CA LEU A 137 0.63 15.65 -0.14
C LEU A 137 0.97 16.96 -0.85
N LEU A 138 1.30 16.89 -2.14
CA LEU A 138 1.49 18.08 -2.95
C LEU A 138 0.14 18.72 -3.23
N ARG A 139 -0.06 19.93 -2.73
CA ARG A 139 -1.20 20.79 -3.04
C ARG A 139 -0.69 22.13 -3.54
N SER A 140 -1.28 22.60 -4.63
CA SER A 140 -1.05 23.94 -5.15
C SER A 140 -2.24 24.83 -4.80
N PHE A 141 -1.95 26.04 -4.34
CA PHE A 141 -2.93 27.08 -4.07
C PHE A 141 -2.34 28.41 -4.53
N LYS A 142 -3.23 29.34 -4.92
CA LYS A 142 -2.80 30.69 -5.28
C LYS A 142 -2.80 31.54 -4.02
N LEU A 143 -1.65 32.13 -3.70
CA LEU A 143 -1.51 33.11 -2.64
C LEU A 143 -1.39 34.50 -3.25
N SER A 144 -1.87 35.52 -2.53
CA SER A 144 -1.58 36.90 -2.88
C SER A 144 -0.09 37.20 -2.65
N LYS A 145 0.41 38.25 -3.32
CA LYS A 145 1.80 38.71 -3.19
C LYS A 145 2.15 39.04 -1.74
N GLU A 146 1.26 39.75 -1.04
CA GLU A 146 1.43 40.14 0.36
C GLU A 146 1.60 38.93 1.29
N VAL A 147 0.84 37.86 1.07
CA VAL A 147 0.95 36.63 1.87
C VAL A 147 2.30 35.95 1.61
N LEU A 148 2.78 35.93 0.37
CA LEU A 148 4.08 35.37 0.03
C LEU A 148 5.24 36.15 0.67
N GLU A 149 5.16 37.49 0.65
CA GLU A 149 6.14 38.36 1.31
C GLU A 149 6.18 38.12 2.82
N LYS A 150 5.00 38.01 3.46
CA LYS A 150 4.89 37.69 4.89
C LYS A 150 5.44 36.30 5.24
N LEU A 151 5.18 35.31 4.40
CA LEU A 151 5.71 33.95 4.59
C LEU A 151 7.23 33.91 4.49
N GLU A 152 7.83 34.68 3.59
CA GLU A 152 9.29 34.77 3.45
C GLU A 152 9.94 35.40 4.69
N LEU A 153 9.34 36.47 5.23
CA LEU A 153 9.80 37.10 6.47
C LEU A 153 9.77 36.10 7.64
N LEU A 154 8.63 35.41 7.84
CA LEU A 154 8.49 34.42 8.90
C LEU A 154 9.44 33.23 8.74
N ALA A 155 9.70 32.79 7.51
CA ALA A 155 10.64 31.71 7.22
C ALA A 155 12.07 32.11 7.61
N ASN A 156 12.47 33.35 7.27
CA ASN A 156 13.79 33.87 7.59
C ASN A 156 14.00 34.08 9.10
N GLU A 157 13.00 34.64 9.80
CA GLU A 157 13.05 34.85 11.25
C GLU A 157 13.19 33.52 12.01
N ASN A 158 12.45 32.49 11.58
CA ASN A 158 12.43 31.19 12.25
C ASN A 158 13.50 30.21 11.74
N LYS A 159 14.30 30.59 10.72
CA LYS A 159 15.24 29.70 10.02
C LYS A 159 14.59 28.40 9.53
N THR A 160 13.37 28.50 9.03
CA THR A 160 12.58 27.39 8.49
C THR A 160 12.20 27.66 7.04
N THR A 161 11.61 26.68 6.37
CA THR A 161 11.06 26.85 5.03
C THR A 161 9.65 27.46 5.07
N ARG A 162 9.25 28.15 4.01
CA ARG A 162 7.85 28.64 3.84
C ARG A 162 6.81 27.54 4.07
N THR A 163 7.12 26.31 3.65
CA THR A 163 6.26 25.14 3.86
C THR A 163 6.09 24.82 5.34
N GLU A 164 7.17 24.80 6.10
CA GLU A 164 7.12 24.55 7.56
C GLU A 164 6.40 25.67 8.31
N VAL A 165 6.56 26.92 7.86
CA VAL A 165 5.78 28.06 8.39
C VAL A 165 4.29 27.83 8.16
N ILE A 166 3.86 27.47 6.94
CA ILE A 166 2.45 27.18 6.66
C ILE A 166 1.95 26.01 7.49
N GLU A 167 2.70 24.90 7.55
CA GLU A 167 2.35 23.72 8.33
C GLU A 167 2.17 24.09 9.82
N SER A 168 3.08 24.87 10.39
CA SER A 168 2.99 25.30 11.79
C SER A 168 1.82 26.24 12.07
N LEU A 169 1.54 27.20 11.16
CA LEU A 169 0.38 28.10 11.27
C LEU A 169 -0.95 27.34 11.22
N ILE A 170 -1.07 26.33 10.36
CA ILE A 170 -2.28 25.50 10.29
C ILE A 170 -2.44 24.64 11.54
N MET A 171 -1.34 24.03 12.01
CA MET A 171 -1.38 23.17 13.20
C MET A 171 -1.63 23.95 14.49
N SER A 172 -1.20 25.21 14.58
CA SER A 172 -1.48 26.08 15.73
C SER A 172 -2.91 26.60 15.72
N TYR A 173 -3.48 26.88 14.54
CA TYR A 173 -4.87 27.33 14.40
C TYR A 173 -5.89 26.37 15.04
N ASN A 174 -5.68 25.06 14.89
CA ASN A 174 -6.55 24.03 15.47
C ASN A 174 -6.41 23.85 16.99
N LYS A 175 -5.41 24.45 17.64
CA LYS A 175 -5.22 24.37 19.10
C LYS A 175 -5.89 25.52 19.87
N SER A 176 -6.41 26.52 19.14
CA SER A 176 -7.02 27.72 19.71
C SER A 176 -8.55 27.76 19.56
N SER A 177 -9.17 26.65 19.17
CA SER A 177 -10.63 26.40 19.17
C SER A 177 -10.95 25.26 20.11
#